data_AF-A0A8J9V580-F1
#
_entry.id   AF-A0A8J9V580-F1
#
_cell.length_a   1.000
_cell.length_b   1.000
_cell.length_c   1.000
_cell.angle_alpha   90.00
_cell.angle_beta   90.00
_cell.angle_gamma   90.00
#
_symmetry.space_group_name_H-M   'P 1'
#
loop_
_entity.id
_entity.type
_entity.pdbx_description
1 polymer ?
#
loop_
_entity_poly.entity_id
_entity_poly.type
_entity_poly.pdbx_seq_one_letter_code
_entity_poly.pdbx_strand_id
1 'polypeptide(L)'
;MVMLRKFLSVRDDVPAGDADKWRQRRNCSFDQNRQLEEVTKERDGFRRVALALQRAVAQLVAYCASAEDELNNTVLAQLLGASHEQSLELDSRPCSPADAEVRHVHFAPQLGALATLDTEGALAFLQQQRDLSADLKRELELSLKRLRDEAHDLLDLAARRAEIQGRQECRMLEASSDALPAPEELGEACRSCQLLRTKTEAALSECAEREALLRADLEAAALKIAQLLADAPHSDVIAEGYGTGAGAGAGAACRSLDDASPRAQLGSLARELDAALRDRDDARLQLEAANRQLRSTRKFVEEQEAEREAERDEFAARLRDLRDDNERLAARLATGARVLAEVEQLEAQARDMNQIITELETRKAAADNELKATEEKIILLRDIIANLESQLEQKTAREAEVLEQLEEMKRTIEERDSKMRAVLGELESLRSERDDAACARCAAAGARHARLVHRVKRQALRLERRVARRARRLERAHECGSASGSERTEDVSLRDRRLEAQCGSGSGSGSGSGSESAWSEEECEAEGALARVRGALAAAARAEDAALKRIADLEMQRAQLADVAQPARAVAAAAGAPPASIGRGSSHRYLLFSSVWRL
;
A
#
# COMPACT_ATOMS: atom_id res chain seq x y z
N MET A 1 22.92 -68.28 -40.22
CA MET A 1 23.31 -68.21 -38.78
C MET A 1 24.51 -67.27 -38.51
N VAL A 2 24.67 -66.16 -39.25
CA VAL A 2 25.83 -65.25 -39.08
C VAL A 2 25.42 -63.82 -38.67
N MET A 3 24.23 -63.34 -39.05
CA MET A 3 23.76 -61.99 -38.65
C MET A 3 23.30 -61.90 -37.18
N LEU A 4 22.75 -62.97 -36.60
CA LEU A 4 22.33 -62.98 -35.18
C LEU A 4 23.50 -62.82 -34.19
N ARG A 5 24.75 -63.09 -34.60
CA ARG A 5 25.94 -62.78 -33.77
C ARG A 5 26.27 -61.30 -33.67
N LYS A 6 25.71 -60.43 -34.52
CA LYS A 6 25.92 -58.97 -34.44
C LYS A 6 24.97 -58.25 -33.47
N PHE A 7 23.79 -58.79 -33.19
CA PHE A 7 22.82 -58.15 -32.27
C PHE A 7 23.03 -58.51 -30.80
N LEU A 8 23.59 -59.68 -30.49
CA LEU A 8 23.94 -60.05 -29.10
C LEU A 8 25.28 -59.46 -28.63
N SER A 9 26.14 -59.03 -29.55
CA SER A 9 27.44 -58.39 -29.24
C SER A 9 27.34 -56.91 -28.84
N VAL A 10 26.13 -56.35 -28.70
CA VAL A 10 25.89 -54.91 -28.41
C VAL A 10 25.37 -54.70 -26.97
N ARG A 11 25.11 -55.76 -26.20
CA ARG A 11 24.54 -55.65 -24.84
C ARG A 11 25.54 -55.75 -23.68
N ASP A 12 26.81 -56.10 -23.93
CA ASP A 12 27.85 -56.17 -22.90
C ASP A 12 28.84 -54.98 -22.91
N ASP A 13 28.79 -54.11 -23.92
CA ASP A 13 29.51 -52.82 -23.93
C ASP A 13 28.70 -51.72 -23.22
N VAL A 14 28.33 -51.96 -21.96
CA VAL A 14 28.02 -50.89 -21.02
C VAL A 14 29.32 -50.55 -20.29
N PRO A 15 30.04 -49.48 -20.68
CA PRO A 15 31.38 -49.20 -20.17
C PRO A 15 31.35 -49.04 -18.64
N ALA A 16 32.43 -49.44 -17.97
CA ALA A 16 32.48 -49.46 -16.50
C ALA A 16 32.14 -48.10 -15.85
N GLY A 17 32.41 -46.99 -16.54
CA GLY A 17 32.01 -45.65 -16.14
C GLY A 17 30.50 -45.43 -16.02
N ASP A 18 29.64 -46.22 -16.65
CA ASP A 18 28.18 -46.04 -16.54
C ASP A 18 27.65 -46.47 -15.17
N ALA A 19 28.26 -47.48 -14.53
CA ALA A 19 27.88 -47.87 -13.16
C ALA A 19 28.22 -46.76 -12.14
N ASP A 20 29.31 -46.02 -12.36
CA ASP A 20 29.68 -44.87 -11.55
C ASP A 20 28.90 -43.61 -11.95
N LYS A 21 28.56 -43.40 -13.23
CA LYS A 21 27.53 -42.41 -13.63
C LYS A 21 26.18 -42.71 -12.98
N TRP A 22 25.79 -43.96 -12.77
CA TRP A 22 24.55 -44.29 -12.07
C TRP A 22 24.62 -44.01 -10.57
N ARG A 23 25.78 -44.23 -9.91
CA ARG A 23 26.02 -43.78 -8.52
C ARG A 23 26.07 -42.26 -8.40
N GLN A 24 26.78 -41.59 -9.30
CA GLN A 24 26.90 -40.14 -9.32
C GLN A 24 25.56 -39.48 -9.67
N ARG A 25 24.77 -40.04 -10.60
CA ARG A 25 23.36 -39.65 -10.80
C ARG A 25 22.53 -39.86 -9.54
N ARG A 26 22.77 -40.92 -8.76
CA ARG A 26 22.05 -41.14 -7.48
C ARG A 26 22.42 -40.12 -6.40
N ASN A 27 23.71 -39.85 -6.22
CA ASN A 27 24.17 -38.82 -5.27
C ASN A 27 23.72 -37.43 -5.74
N CYS A 28 23.93 -37.08 -7.00
CA CYS A 28 23.38 -35.85 -7.58
C CYS A 28 21.85 -35.80 -7.46
N SER A 29 21.10 -36.90 -7.60
CA SER A 29 19.64 -36.89 -7.38
C SER A 29 19.26 -36.76 -5.90
N PHE A 30 20.12 -37.18 -4.98
CA PHE A 30 19.91 -37.03 -3.55
C PHE A 30 20.20 -35.60 -3.10
N ASP A 31 21.31 -35.02 -3.56
CA ASP A 31 21.65 -33.62 -3.34
C ASP A 31 20.67 -32.69 -4.07
N GLN A 32 20.21 -33.04 -5.28
CA GLN A 32 19.11 -32.36 -5.98
C GLN A 32 17.79 -32.51 -5.24
N ASN A 33 17.45 -33.67 -4.67
CA ASN A 33 16.24 -33.82 -3.86
C ASN A 33 16.32 -32.98 -2.59
N ARG A 34 17.48 -32.90 -1.94
CA ARG A 34 17.71 -32.01 -0.80
C ARG A 34 17.60 -30.53 -1.20
N GLN A 35 18.18 -30.14 -2.32
CA GLN A 35 18.02 -28.79 -2.88
C GLN A 35 16.56 -28.51 -3.28
N LEU A 36 15.82 -29.49 -3.77
CA LEU A 36 14.38 -29.37 -4.05
C LEU A 36 13.56 -29.25 -2.77
N GLU A 37 13.93 -29.93 -1.68
CA GLU A 37 13.34 -29.75 -0.35
C GLU A 37 13.65 -28.37 0.24
N GLU A 38 14.87 -27.86 0.07
CA GLU A 38 15.27 -26.52 0.49
C GLU A 38 14.52 -25.46 -0.34
N VAL A 39 14.49 -25.58 -1.68
CA VAL A 39 13.71 -24.71 -2.59
C VAL A 39 12.20 -24.79 -2.35
N THR A 40 11.64 -25.95 -1.99
CA THR A 40 10.20 -26.03 -1.64
C THR A 40 9.92 -25.40 -0.28
N LYS A 41 10.80 -25.53 0.71
CA LYS A 41 10.71 -24.79 1.99
C LYS A 41 10.78 -23.28 1.76
N GLU A 42 11.70 -22.82 0.90
CA GLU A 42 11.81 -21.41 0.50
C GLU A 42 10.55 -20.94 -0.23
N ARG A 43 10.09 -21.66 -1.27
CA ARG A 43 8.82 -21.39 -1.98
C ARG A 43 7.63 -21.29 -1.02
N ASP A 44 7.55 -22.19 -0.04
CA ASP A 44 6.44 -22.20 0.92
C ASP A 44 6.63 -21.15 2.04
N GLY A 45 7.86 -20.69 2.26
CA GLY A 45 8.18 -19.44 2.98
C GLY A 45 7.69 -18.20 2.21
N PHE A 46 8.09 -18.04 0.95
CA PHE A 46 7.66 -16.95 0.08
C PHE A 46 6.13 -16.94 -0.10
N ARG A 47 5.46 -18.09 -0.20
CA ARG A 47 3.99 -18.16 -0.20
C ARG A 47 3.37 -17.65 1.09
N ARG A 48 3.97 -17.94 2.26
CA ARG A 48 3.50 -17.40 3.55
C ARG A 48 3.71 -15.89 3.63
N VAL A 49 4.85 -15.38 3.18
CA VAL A 49 5.14 -13.93 3.09
C VAL A 49 4.18 -13.24 2.12
N ALA A 50 3.94 -13.82 0.94
CA ALA A 50 2.99 -13.31 -0.05
C ALA A 50 1.55 -13.26 0.51
N LEU A 51 1.10 -14.32 1.21
CA LEU A 51 -0.21 -14.32 1.88
C LEU A 51 -0.30 -13.31 3.03
N ALA A 52 0.80 -13.05 3.75
CA ALA A 52 0.86 -12.03 4.78
C ALA A 52 0.76 -10.62 4.17
N LEU A 53 1.53 -10.33 3.11
CA LEU A 53 1.44 -9.10 2.32
C LEU A 53 0.05 -8.91 1.72
N GLN A 54 -0.55 -9.95 1.14
CA GLN A 54 -1.89 -9.87 0.55
C GLN A 54 -2.97 -9.56 1.60
N ARG A 55 -2.83 -10.08 2.83
CA ARG A 55 -3.68 -9.71 3.96
C ARG A 55 -3.45 -8.28 4.45
N ALA A 56 -2.20 -7.83 4.53
CA ALA A 56 -1.86 -6.46 4.92
C ALA A 56 -2.38 -5.44 3.89
N VAL A 57 -2.23 -5.72 2.59
CA VAL A 57 -2.79 -4.90 1.50
C VAL A 57 -4.32 -4.90 1.55
N ALA A 58 -4.98 -6.05 1.78
CA ALA A 58 -6.43 -6.09 1.94
C ALA A 58 -6.92 -5.28 3.16
N GLN A 59 -6.16 -5.28 4.26
CA GLN A 59 -6.44 -4.46 5.44
C GLN A 59 -6.21 -2.96 5.17
N LEU A 60 -5.18 -2.60 4.41
CA LEU A 60 -4.95 -1.21 3.98
C LEU A 60 -6.05 -0.71 3.03
N VAL A 61 -6.50 -1.52 2.07
CA VAL A 61 -7.63 -1.18 1.19
C VAL A 61 -8.92 -0.99 2.00
N ALA A 62 -9.19 -1.88 2.96
CA ALA A 62 -10.34 -1.73 3.85
C ALA A 62 -10.24 -0.47 4.73
N TYR A 63 -9.04 -0.14 5.23
CA TYR A 63 -8.79 1.08 5.99
C TYR A 63 -8.98 2.35 5.15
N CYS A 64 -8.44 2.38 3.93
CA CYS A 64 -8.63 3.50 3.00
C CYS A 64 -10.11 3.70 2.66
N ALA A 65 -10.85 2.62 2.37
CA ALA A 65 -12.29 2.70 2.15
C ALA A 65 -13.04 3.27 3.38
N SER A 66 -12.74 2.80 4.60
CA SER A 66 -13.36 3.38 5.80
C SER A 66 -12.96 4.84 6.05
N ALA A 67 -11.72 5.24 5.73
CA ALA A 67 -11.26 6.61 5.88
C ALA A 67 -11.86 7.56 4.82
N GLU A 68 -12.06 7.07 3.59
CA GLU A 68 -12.81 7.75 2.54
C GLU A 68 -14.29 7.89 2.92
N ASP A 69 -14.92 6.85 3.46
CA ASP A 69 -16.30 6.90 3.96
C ASP A 69 -16.43 7.88 5.14
N GLU A 70 -15.51 7.88 6.11
CA GLU A 70 -15.51 8.84 7.23
C GLU A 70 -15.29 10.27 6.75
N LEU A 71 -14.36 10.50 5.81
CA LEU A 71 -14.13 11.81 5.19
C LEU A 71 -15.38 12.29 4.43
N ASN A 72 -15.97 11.43 3.58
CA ASN A 72 -17.17 11.73 2.83
C ASN A 72 -18.34 12.05 3.76
N ASN A 73 -18.55 11.28 4.82
CA ASN A 73 -19.57 11.56 5.83
C ASN A 73 -19.32 12.88 6.57
N THR A 74 -18.05 13.22 6.87
CA THR A 74 -17.70 14.49 7.53
C THR A 74 -17.93 15.68 6.60
N VAL A 75 -17.54 15.57 5.33
CA VAL A 75 -17.78 16.59 4.29
C VAL A 75 -19.28 16.74 4.01
N LEU A 76 -20.04 15.65 3.90
CA LEU A 76 -21.50 15.68 3.76
C LEU A 76 -22.16 16.32 5.00
N ALA A 77 -21.72 15.99 6.21
CA ALA A 77 -22.21 16.62 7.43
C ALA A 77 -21.90 18.13 7.48
N GLN A 78 -20.73 18.57 7.01
CA GLN A 78 -20.39 19.99 6.91
C GLN A 78 -21.18 20.72 5.82
N LEU A 79 -21.39 20.10 4.65
CA LEU A 79 -22.17 20.69 3.55
C LEU A 79 -23.66 20.79 3.91
N LEU A 80 -24.22 19.75 4.54
CA LEU A 80 -25.61 19.73 5.01
C LEU A 80 -25.81 20.63 6.24
N GLY A 81 -24.82 20.70 7.15
CA GLY A 81 -24.82 21.62 8.29
C GLY A 81 -24.74 23.08 7.86
N ALA A 82 -23.84 23.42 6.93
CA ALA A 82 -23.73 24.76 6.36
C ALA A 82 -25.02 25.15 5.59
N SER A 83 -25.71 24.18 4.98
CA SER A 83 -27.02 24.39 4.35
C SER A 83 -28.16 24.64 5.36
N HIS A 84 -27.97 24.33 6.65
CA HIS A 84 -28.95 24.57 7.71
C HIS A 84 -28.65 25.86 8.51
N GLU A 85 -27.36 26.20 8.72
CA GLU A 85 -26.98 27.44 9.41
C GLU A 85 -27.12 28.71 8.56
N GLN A 86 -27.11 28.62 7.22
CA GLN A 86 -27.34 29.78 6.35
C GLN A 86 -28.79 30.30 6.33
N SER A 87 -29.71 29.69 7.10
CA SER A 87 -31.13 30.08 7.13
C SER A 87 -31.65 30.59 8.48
N LEU A 88 -30.83 30.59 9.54
CA LEU A 88 -31.23 31.04 10.88
C LEU A 88 -30.19 31.98 11.51
N GLU A 89 -30.48 33.28 11.35
CA GLU A 89 -30.17 34.42 12.22
C GLU A 89 -28.75 34.56 12.83
N LEU A 90 -28.11 35.66 12.42
CA LEU A 90 -27.26 36.45 13.31
C LEU A 90 -28.04 36.80 14.58
N ASP A 91 -27.72 36.16 15.70
CA ASP A 91 -27.40 36.87 16.94
C ASP A 91 -26.77 35.96 18.01
N SER A 92 -26.15 36.56 19.03
CA SER A 92 -25.55 35.87 20.20
C SER A 92 -24.20 35.17 20.00
N ARG A 93 -23.15 35.95 19.73
CA ARG A 93 -21.83 35.66 20.35
C ARG A 93 -21.90 35.96 21.86
N PRO A 94 -21.21 35.18 22.69
CA PRO A 94 -19.93 35.73 23.17
C PRO A 94 -18.76 34.79 22.87
N CYS A 95 -17.73 35.34 22.23
CA CYS A 95 -16.44 34.69 22.14
C CYS A 95 -15.64 35.01 23.41
N SER A 96 -15.09 33.99 24.07
CA SER A 96 -14.03 34.16 25.07
C SER A 96 -12.82 33.31 24.64
N PRO A 97 -11.60 33.89 24.58
CA PRO A 97 -10.43 33.19 24.07
C PRO A 97 -9.68 32.43 25.17
N ALA A 98 -9.44 31.13 24.96
CA ALA A 98 -8.35 30.38 25.60
C ALA A 98 -8.16 29.03 24.90
N ASP A 99 -6.97 28.81 24.35
CA ASP A 99 -6.27 27.52 24.20
C ASP A 99 -7.11 26.24 24.14
N ALA A 100 -7.80 26.04 23.02
CA ALA A 100 -8.10 24.69 22.54
C ALA A 100 -7.03 24.30 21.51
N GLU A 101 -5.96 23.62 21.97
CA GLU A 101 -5.15 22.80 21.06
C GLU A 101 -6.09 21.83 20.33
N VAL A 102 -6.39 22.09 19.05
CA VAL A 102 -7.13 21.13 18.23
C VAL A 102 -6.19 19.97 17.91
N ARG A 103 -6.03 19.09 18.90
CA ARG A 103 -5.34 17.81 18.80
C ARG A 103 -6.08 16.95 17.79
N HIS A 104 -5.71 17.13 16.52
CA HIS A 104 -6.05 16.21 15.46
C HIS A 104 -5.52 14.83 15.87
N VAL A 105 -6.44 13.94 16.24
CA VAL A 105 -6.10 12.56 16.58
C VAL A 105 -5.67 11.90 15.28
N HIS A 106 -4.36 11.83 15.05
CA HIS A 106 -3.82 11.15 13.88
C HIS A 106 -4.11 9.65 13.98
N PHE A 107 -5.14 9.20 13.27
CA PHE A 107 -5.50 7.78 13.15
C PHE A 107 -4.54 6.96 12.27
N ALA A 108 -3.59 7.63 11.61
CA ALA A 108 -2.53 6.97 10.86
C ALA A 108 -1.55 6.22 11.80
N PRO A 109 -1.33 4.90 11.62
CA PRO A 109 -0.29 4.19 12.37
C PRO A 109 1.08 4.83 12.15
N GLN A 110 1.88 4.95 13.21
CA GLN A 110 3.26 5.44 13.10
C GLN A 110 4.17 4.36 12.50
N LEU A 111 4.09 4.18 11.18
CA LEU A 111 4.80 3.14 10.42
C LEU A 111 6.34 3.27 10.46
N GLY A 112 6.88 4.40 10.91
CA GLY A 112 8.32 4.63 11.04
C GLY A 112 9.05 3.61 11.94
N ALA A 113 8.38 3.10 12.98
CA ALA A 113 8.95 2.06 13.84
C ALA A 113 9.10 0.70 13.13
N LEU A 114 8.13 0.34 12.27
CA LEU A 114 8.11 -0.93 11.53
C LEU A 114 9.27 -1.08 10.55
N ALA A 115 9.87 0.01 10.08
CA ALA A 115 11.06 -0.02 9.22
C ALA A 115 12.34 -0.48 9.94
N THR A 116 12.34 -0.53 11.28
CA THR A 116 13.51 -0.85 12.11
C THR A 116 13.41 -2.18 12.86
N LEU A 117 12.26 -2.86 12.77
CA LEU A 117 11.95 -4.08 13.51
C LEU A 117 12.17 -5.32 12.64
N ASP A 118 12.63 -6.40 13.27
CA ASP A 118 12.66 -7.73 12.66
C ASP A 118 11.24 -8.35 12.61
N THR A 119 11.12 -9.54 12.03
CA THR A 119 9.80 -10.17 11.79
C THR A 119 9.03 -10.50 13.07
N GLU A 120 9.72 -10.72 14.20
CA GLU A 120 9.07 -10.98 15.49
C GLU A 120 8.73 -9.67 16.22
N GLY A 121 9.63 -8.68 16.20
CA GLY A 121 9.37 -7.34 16.73
C GLY A 121 8.23 -6.62 16.00
N ALA A 122 8.12 -6.77 14.68
CA ALA A 122 7.02 -6.23 13.88
C ALA A 122 5.66 -6.85 14.28
N LEU A 123 5.62 -8.16 14.56
CA LEU A 123 4.41 -8.83 15.04
C LEU A 123 4.02 -8.34 16.44
N ALA A 124 4.98 -8.23 17.36
CA ALA A 124 4.74 -7.71 18.72
C ALA A 124 4.23 -6.26 18.69
N PHE A 125 4.82 -5.40 17.86
CA PHE A 125 4.39 -4.01 17.68
C PHE A 125 2.95 -3.91 17.12
N LEU A 126 2.62 -4.66 16.08
CA LEU A 126 1.27 -4.70 15.52
C LEU A 126 0.23 -5.23 16.51
N GLN A 127 0.62 -6.18 17.37
CA GLN A 127 -0.26 -6.71 18.40
C GLN A 127 -0.50 -5.69 19.52
N GLN A 128 0.55 -4.99 19.98
CA GLN A 128 0.43 -3.91 20.95
C GLN A 128 -0.44 -2.74 20.44
N GLN A 129 -0.32 -2.36 19.16
CA GLN A 129 -1.19 -1.35 18.54
C GLN A 129 -2.66 -1.80 18.47
N ARG A 130 -2.90 -3.09 18.24
CA ARG A 130 -4.24 -3.67 18.25
C ARG A 130 -4.87 -3.67 19.65
N ASP A 131 -4.08 -3.96 20.68
CA ASP A 131 -4.53 -3.94 22.07
C ASP A 131 -4.87 -2.51 22.51
N LEU A 132 -4.02 -1.52 22.21
CA LEU A 132 -4.30 -0.09 22.43
C LEU A 132 -5.58 0.38 21.70
N SER A 133 -5.79 -0.05 20.46
CA SER A 133 -7.04 0.23 19.72
C SER A 133 -8.26 -0.40 20.39
N ALA A 134 -8.11 -1.59 20.98
CA ALA A 134 -9.18 -2.27 21.72
C ALA A 134 -9.48 -1.63 23.09
N ASP A 135 -8.46 -1.09 23.77
CA ASP A 135 -8.63 -0.29 25.00
C ASP A 135 -9.37 1.02 24.70
N LEU A 136 -8.89 1.80 23.72
CA LEU A 136 -9.53 3.07 23.31
C LEU A 136 -10.97 2.87 22.84
N LYS A 137 -11.27 1.79 22.10
CA LYS A 137 -12.66 1.44 21.73
C LYS A 137 -13.53 1.14 22.95
N ARG A 138 -13.00 0.42 23.95
CA ARG A 138 -13.73 0.15 25.21
C ARG A 138 -13.98 1.42 26.01
N GLU A 139 -13.01 2.33 26.08
CA GLU A 139 -13.19 3.63 26.75
C GLU A 139 -14.19 4.53 26.01
N LEU A 140 -14.12 4.59 24.67
CA LEU A 140 -15.07 5.33 23.85
C LEU A 140 -16.49 4.77 24.01
N GLU A 141 -16.67 3.46 23.96
CA GLU A 141 -17.97 2.82 24.23
C GLU A 141 -18.52 3.15 25.63
N LEU A 142 -17.66 3.22 26.66
CA LEU A 142 -18.06 3.60 28.01
C LEU A 142 -18.44 5.08 28.10
N SER A 143 -17.70 5.96 27.42
CA SER A 143 -18.02 7.39 27.36
C SER A 143 -19.31 7.68 26.60
N LEU A 144 -19.56 6.99 25.48
CA LEU A 144 -20.79 7.10 24.70
C LEU A 144 -22.01 6.53 25.44
N LYS A 145 -21.83 5.45 26.22
CA LYS A 145 -22.87 4.93 27.13
C LYS A 145 -23.23 5.99 28.17
N ARG A 146 -22.24 6.55 28.88
CA ARG A 146 -22.45 7.65 29.86
C ARG A 146 -23.15 8.86 29.23
N LEU A 147 -22.65 9.36 28.11
CA LEU A 147 -23.22 10.52 27.42
C LEU A 147 -24.68 10.26 26.99
N ARG A 148 -24.99 9.06 26.51
CA ARG A 148 -26.36 8.68 26.15
C ARG A 148 -27.24 8.60 27.38
N ASP A 149 -26.76 8.02 28.48
CA ASP A 149 -27.52 7.88 29.71
C ASP A 149 -27.76 9.28 30.35
N GLU A 150 -26.74 10.15 30.39
CA GLU A 150 -26.85 11.58 30.77
C GLU A 150 -27.81 12.37 29.86
N ALA A 151 -27.82 12.10 28.54
CA ALA A 151 -28.77 12.72 27.62
C ALA A 151 -30.21 12.23 27.85
N HIS A 152 -30.42 10.97 28.25
CA HIS A 152 -31.74 10.48 28.66
C HIS A 152 -32.18 11.15 29.97
N ASP A 153 -31.29 11.29 30.96
CA ASP A 153 -31.60 12.02 32.20
C ASP A 153 -31.98 13.48 31.92
N LEU A 154 -31.29 14.15 30.99
CA LEU A 154 -31.62 15.53 30.56
C LEU A 154 -32.97 15.60 29.82
N LEU A 155 -33.29 14.61 28.97
CA LEU A 155 -34.59 14.52 28.29
C LEU A 155 -35.73 14.24 29.28
N ASP A 156 -35.51 13.36 30.27
CA ASP A 156 -36.47 13.09 31.35
C ASP A 156 -36.68 14.33 32.24
N LEU A 157 -35.62 15.08 32.54
CA LEU A 157 -35.72 16.37 33.24
C LEU A 157 -36.46 17.43 32.41
N ALA A 158 -36.22 17.47 31.10
CA ALA A 158 -36.93 18.37 30.18
C ALA A 158 -38.42 17.99 30.07
N ALA A 159 -38.74 16.70 29.95
CA ALA A 159 -40.11 16.19 29.95
C ALA A 159 -40.84 16.50 31.26
N ARG A 160 -40.20 16.26 32.42
CA ARG A 160 -40.74 16.65 33.74
C ARG A 160 -40.94 18.16 33.86
N ARG A 161 -40.03 18.97 33.30
CA ARG A 161 -40.18 20.43 33.25
C ARG A 161 -41.35 20.86 32.36
N ALA A 162 -41.54 20.21 31.21
CA ALA A 162 -42.68 20.41 30.33
C ALA A 162 -44.00 19.97 30.99
N GLU A 163 -44.03 18.88 31.76
CA GLU A 163 -45.21 18.49 32.56
C GLU A 163 -45.53 19.53 33.66
N ILE A 164 -44.51 20.10 34.31
CA ILE A 164 -44.69 21.14 35.32
C ILE A 164 -45.22 22.43 34.68
N GLN A 165 -44.63 22.86 33.55
CA GLN A 165 -45.12 24.00 32.78
C GLN A 165 -46.52 23.77 32.24
N GLY A 166 -46.81 22.62 31.63
CA GLY A 166 -48.14 22.25 31.14
C GLY A 166 -49.19 22.21 32.26
N ARG A 167 -48.86 21.74 33.47
CA ARG A 167 -49.77 21.85 34.63
C ARG A 167 -49.94 23.28 35.13
N GLN A 168 -48.95 24.14 34.95
CA GLN A 168 -49.01 25.56 35.29
C GLN A 168 -49.83 26.35 34.25
N GLU A 169 -49.73 25.97 32.97
CA GLU A 169 -50.52 26.48 31.84
C GLU A 169 -51.97 25.97 31.90
N CYS A 170 -52.23 24.70 32.23
CA CYS A 170 -53.59 24.21 32.48
C CYS A 170 -54.27 24.97 33.63
N ARG A 171 -53.55 25.32 34.70
CA ARG A 171 -54.07 26.19 35.77
C ARG A 171 -54.36 27.62 35.33
N MET A 172 -53.68 28.10 34.27
CA MET A 172 -53.95 29.41 33.66
C MET A 172 -55.11 29.33 32.66
N LEU A 173 -55.24 28.22 31.94
CA LEU A 173 -56.26 27.98 30.90
C LEU A 173 -57.62 27.57 31.46
N GLU A 174 -57.67 26.90 32.62
CA GLU A 174 -58.92 26.67 33.38
C GLU A 174 -59.57 27.99 33.82
N ALA A 175 -58.79 29.08 33.95
CA ALA A 175 -59.31 30.43 34.24
C ALA A 175 -59.83 31.18 32.99
N SER A 176 -59.66 30.62 31.79
CA SER A 176 -60.07 31.22 30.51
C SER A 176 -60.92 30.30 29.64
N SER A 177 -61.50 29.23 30.23
CA SER A 177 -62.32 28.25 29.51
C SER A 177 -63.75 28.75 29.25
N ASP A 178 -63.91 29.64 28.27
CA ASP A 178 -65.16 29.79 27.53
C ASP A 178 -64.86 30.04 26.03
N ALA A 179 -65.57 29.31 25.17
CA ALA A 179 -65.49 29.28 23.70
C ALA A 179 -64.25 28.61 23.04
N LEU A 180 -64.41 27.33 22.71
CA LEU A 180 -63.82 26.69 21.51
C LEU A 180 -64.96 26.15 20.63
N PRO A 181 -64.73 26.00 19.32
CA PRO A 181 -64.64 24.65 18.78
C PRO A 181 -63.42 24.41 17.87
N ALA A 182 -63.06 23.14 17.70
CA ALA A 182 -62.00 22.64 16.82
C ALA A 182 -62.60 22.00 15.53
N PRO A 183 -61.85 21.40 14.59
CA PRO A 183 -60.45 21.62 14.17
C PRO A 183 -60.30 21.74 12.62
N GLU A 184 -59.98 22.91 12.05
CA GLU A 184 -59.75 23.07 10.59
C GLU A 184 -58.34 23.61 10.21
N GLU A 185 -57.51 23.96 11.18
CA GLU A 185 -56.38 24.90 11.02
C GLU A 185 -55.20 24.39 10.17
N LEU A 186 -55.09 23.07 9.92
CA LEU A 186 -54.06 22.50 9.04
C LEU A 186 -54.29 22.82 7.54
N GLY A 187 -55.50 23.17 7.13
CA GLY A 187 -55.80 23.56 5.74
C GLY A 187 -55.53 25.04 5.45
N GLU A 188 -55.73 25.91 6.44
CA GLU A 188 -55.65 27.36 6.25
C GLU A 188 -54.22 27.89 6.22
N ALA A 189 -53.30 27.27 6.96
CA ALA A 189 -51.87 27.60 6.90
C ALA A 189 -51.30 27.47 5.47
N CYS A 190 -51.74 26.44 4.72
CA CYS A 190 -51.33 26.23 3.32
C CYS A 190 -51.90 27.31 2.38
N ARG A 191 -53.18 27.70 2.55
CA ARG A 191 -53.81 28.79 1.78
C ARG A 191 -53.21 30.15 2.10
N SER A 192 -52.88 30.41 3.37
CA SER A 192 -52.22 31.63 3.82
C SER A 192 -50.82 31.78 3.20
N CYS A 193 -50.02 30.71 3.18
CA CYS A 193 -48.72 30.70 2.51
C CYS A 193 -48.83 30.94 1.00
N GLN A 194 -49.80 30.33 0.32
CA GLN A 194 -50.05 30.58 -1.10
C GLN A 194 -50.49 32.04 -1.37
N LEU A 195 -51.32 32.62 -0.50
CA LEU A 195 -51.76 34.02 -0.61
C LEU A 195 -50.63 35.01 -0.31
N LEU A 196 -49.74 34.69 0.63
CA LEU A 196 -48.55 35.50 0.91
C LEU A 196 -47.61 35.49 -0.31
N ARG A 197 -47.38 34.32 -0.88
CA ARG A 197 -46.52 34.13 -2.05
C ARG A 197 -47.04 34.86 -3.29
N THR A 198 -48.34 34.78 -3.60
CA THR A 198 -48.91 35.52 -4.74
C THR A 198 -48.88 37.03 -4.52
N LYS A 199 -49.04 37.51 -3.28
CA LYS A 199 -48.83 38.94 -2.93
C LYS A 199 -47.38 39.38 -3.12
N THR A 200 -46.40 38.57 -2.74
CA THR A 200 -44.97 38.89 -2.98
C THR A 200 -44.61 38.84 -4.46
N GLU A 201 -45.12 37.87 -5.21
CA GLU A 201 -44.93 37.79 -6.67
C GLU A 201 -45.53 39.01 -7.38
N ALA A 202 -46.74 39.44 -6.99
CA ALA A 202 -47.38 40.65 -7.52
C ALA A 202 -46.64 41.96 -7.16
N ALA A 203 -46.11 42.07 -5.93
CA ALA A 203 -45.32 43.22 -5.51
C ALA A 203 -43.98 43.32 -6.26
N LEU A 204 -43.37 42.18 -6.58
CA LEU A 204 -42.16 42.13 -7.41
C LEU A 204 -42.43 42.53 -8.86
N SER A 205 -43.55 42.09 -9.46
CA SER A 205 -43.93 42.57 -10.80
C SER A 205 -44.22 44.07 -10.82
N GLU A 206 -44.92 44.60 -9.82
CA GLU A 206 -45.19 46.05 -9.74
C GLU A 206 -43.89 46.87 -9.56
N CYS A 207 -42.91 46.36 -8.80
CA CYS A 207 -41.60 46.99 -8.69
C CYS A 207 -40.83 46.97 -10.03
N ALA A 208 -40.84 45.85 -10.76
CA ALA A 208 -40.20 45.74 -12.07
C ALA A 208 -40.85 46.67 -13.12
N GLU A 209 -42.18 46.81 -13.12
CA GLU A 209 -42.90 47.75 -13.99
C GLU A 209 -42.55 49.22 -13.66
N ARG A 210 -42.48 49.58 -12.39
CA ARG A 210 -42.02 50.93 -11.95
C ARG A 210 -40.57 51.19 -12.35
N GLU A 211 -39.69 50.19 -12.24
CA GLU A 211 -38.29 50.30 -12.65
C GLU A 211 -38.15 50.49 -14.17
N ALA A 212 -38.99 49.82 -14.97
CA ALA A 212 -39.04 50.00 -16.42
C ALA A 212 -39.54 51.40 -16.82
N LEU A 213 -40.58 51.92 -16.15
CA LEU A 213 -41.07 53.29 -16.35
C LEU A 213 -40.00 54.34 -16.01
N LEU A 214 -39.33 54.20 -14.86
CA LEU A 214 -38.27 55.13 -14.45
C LEU A 214 -37.07 55.09 -15.40
N ARG A 215 -36.73 53.94 -16.00
CA ARG A 215 -35.72 53.86 -17.07
C ARG A 215 -36.16 54.65 -18.31
N ALA A 216 -37.40 54.47 -18.77
CA ALA A 216 -37.93 55.20 -19.93
C ALA A 216 -37.97 56.73 -19.69
N ASP A 217 -38.34 57.18 -18.49
CA ASP A 217 -38.32 58.60 -18.12
C ASP A 217 -36.88 59.17 -18.08
N LEU A 218 -35.91 58.41 -17.58
CA LEU A 218 -34.49 58.79 -17.59
C LEU A 218 -33.92 58.86 -19.01
N GLU A 219 -34.28 57.92 -19.89
CA GLU A 219 -33.91 57.95 -21.31
C GLU A 219 -34.53 59.16 -22.03
N ALA A 220 -35.80 59.46 -21.77
CA ALA A 220 -36.48 60.65 -22.29
C ALA A 220 -35.85 61.95 -21.78
N ALA A 221 -35.48 62.02 -20.50
CA ALA A 221 -34.78 63.17 -19.92
C ALA A 221 -33.38 63.34 -20.52
N ALA A 222 -32.62 62.26 -20.73
CA ALA A 222 -31.31 62.29 -21.37
C ALA A 222 -31.39 62.79 -22.83
N LEU A 223 -32.39 62.34 -23.60
CA LEU A 223 -32.65 62.85 -24.95
C LEU A 223 -33.02 64.34 -24.95
N LYS A 224 -33.78 64.80 -23.95
CA LYS A 224 -34.17 66.21 -23.82
C LYS A 224 -33.01 67.11 -23.42
N ILE A 225 -32.09 66.61 -22.57
CA ILE A 225 -30.82 67.28 -22.26
C ILE A 225 -29.94 67.35 -23.52
N ALA A 226 -29.85 66.28 -24.31
CA ALA A 226 -29.10 66.27 -25.56
C ALA A 226 -29.66 67.27 -26.59
N GLN A 227 -30.99 67.44 -26.67
CA GLN A 227 -31.62 68.48 -27.49
C GLN A 227 -31.29 69.89 -27.00
N LEU A 228 -31.42 70.16 -25.68
CA LEU A 228 -31.08 71.47 -25.10
C LEU A 228 -29.59 71.83 -25.26
N LEU A 229 -28.70 70.84 -25.31
CA LEU A 229 -27.27 71.03 -25.60
C LEU A 229 -26.99 71.26 -27.10
N ALA A 230 -27.87 70.82 -28.00
CA ALA A 230 -27.76 71.06 -29.44
C ALA A 230 -28.32 72.44 -29.85
N ASP A 231 -29.36 72.92 -29.16
CA ASP A 231 -30.11 74.15 -29.50
C ASP A 231 -29.60 75.44 -28.82
N ALA A 232 -28.41 75.43 -28.18
CA ALA A 232 -27.92 76.56 -27.37
C ALA A 232 -26.90 77.49 -28.10
N PRO A 233 -27.31 78.67 -28.62
CA PRO A 233 -26.39 79.72 -29.06
C PRO A 233 -25.90 80.62 -27.91
N HIS A 234 -24.76 81.27 -28.11
CA HIS A 234 -24.06 82.11 -27.13
C HIS A 234 -24.83 83.36 -26.65
N SER A 235 -25.01 83.50 -25.33
CA SER A 235 -24.64 84.66 -24.48
C SER A 235 -25.13 84.37 -23.05
N ASP A 236 -24.47 84.79 -21.97
CA ASP A 236 -24.52 86.18 -21.51
C ASP A 236 -23.40 86.55 -20.53
N VAL A 237 -23.14 87.86 -20.48
CA VAL A 237 -22.20 88.54 -19.59
C VAL A 237 -22.93 89.01 -18.33
N ILE A 238 -22.36 88.81 -17.15
CA ILE A 238 -22.77 89.53 -15.93
C ILE A 238 -21.56 90.29 -15.38
N ALA A 239 -21.76 91.60 -15.18
CA ALA A 239 -20.72 92.54 -14.79
C ALA A 239 -20.84 92.96 -13.32
N GLU A 240 -19.70 93.22 -12.68
CA GLU A 240 -19.60 93.71 -11.30
C GLU A 240 -19.74 95.25 -11.23
N GLY A 241 -20.23 95.78 -10.10
CA GLY A 241 -20.37 97.23 -9.89
C GLY A 241 -20.44 97.65 -8.42
N TYR A 242 -19.51 98.51 -7.99
CA TYR A 242 -19.40 99.10 -6.64
C TYR A 242 -20.26 100.37 -6.46
N GLY A 243 -20.56 100.76 -5.21
CA GLY A 243 -20.97 102.15 -4.89
C GLY A 243 -21.39 102.43 -3.44
N THR A 244 -20.68 103.34 -2.74
CA THR A 244 -20.95 103.79 -1.35
C THR A 244 -20.88 105.32 -1.23
N GLY A 245 -21.68 105.96 -0.37
CA GLY A 245 -21.46 107.38 0.05
C GLY A 245 -22.66 108.10 0.69
N ALA A 246 -22.42 109.01 1.65
CA ALA A 246 -23.45 109.66 2.50
C ALA A 246 -23.14 111.13 2.89
N GLY A 247 -24.10 111.85 3.50
CA GLY A 247 -23.96 113.18 4.17
C GLY A 247 -24.98 114.24 3.68
N ALA A 248 -25.89 114.82 4.49
CA ALA A 248 -25.75 115.85 5.57
C ALA A 248 -25.52 117.30 5.04
N GLY A 249 -26.07 118.41 5.58
CA GLY A 249 -27.07 118.70 6.64
C GLY A 249 -27.08 120.21 7.06
N ALA A 250 -28.12 120.69 7.78
CA ALA A 250 -28.24 122.01 8.51
C ALA A 250 -28.12 123.35 7.70
N GLY A 251 -28.55 124.56 8.15
CA GLY A 251 -29.30 125.02 9.35
C GLY A 251 -29.38 126.57 9.50
N ALA A 252 -30.10 127.04 10.53
CA ALA A 252 -30.09 128.37 11.22
C ALA A 252 -30.69 129.62 10.50
N ALA A 253 -31.65 130.41 11.03
CA ALA A 253 -31.93 131.07 12.34
C ALA A 253 -31.35 132.49 12.50
N CYS A 254 -32.18 133.47 12.91
CA CYS A 254 -31.80 134.75 13.56
C CYS A 254 -33.02 135.43 14.23
N ARG A 255 -32.82 136.09 15.39
CA ARG A 255 -33.83 136.83 16.19
C ARG A 255 -33.45 138.33 16.28
N SER A 256 -34.40 139.21 16.65
CA SER A 256 -34.10 140.53 17.27
C SER A 256 -35.23 140.96 18.21
N LEU A 257 -34.91 141.78 19.21
CA LEU A 257 -35.78 142.23 20.32
C LEU A 257 -35.89 143.77 20.38
N ASP A 258 -36.97 144.27 21.01
CA ASP A 258 -37.21 145.59 21.64
C ASP A 258 -38.74 145.73 21.87
N ASP A 259 -39.33 146.51 22.79
CA ASP A 259 -38.86 147.27 23.98
C ASP A 259 -39.99 147.23 25.05
N ALA A 260 -39.73 147.68 26.30
CA ALA A 260 -40.61 147.50 27.45
C ALA A 260 -41.54 148.69 27.77
N SER A 261 -42.73 148.36 28.29
CA SER A 261 -43.70 149.28 28.91
C SER A 261 -44.39 148.55 30.07
N PRO A 262 -44.86 149.17 31.17
CA PRO A 262 -45.35 148.42 32.34
C PRO A 262 -46.59 147.54 32.08
N ARG A 263 -47.41 147.87 31.09
CA ARG A 263 -48.50 147.00 30.61
C ARG A 263 -48.00 145.91 29.65
N ALA A 264 -46.85 146.16 29.02
CA ALA A 264 -46.07 145.20 28.25
C ALA A 264 -45.06 144.41 29.09
N GLN A 265 -44.92 144.61 30.42
CA GLN A 265 -44.12 143.74 31.30
C GLN A 265 -44.89 142.47 31.65
N LEU A 266 -46.18 142.56 31.98
CA LEU A 266 -47.08 141.40 32.00
C LEU A 266 -47.19 140.77 30.61
N GLY A 267 -47.19 141.58 29.54
CA GLY A 267 -47.09 141.10 28.16
C GLY A 267 -45.75 140.44 27.82
N SER A 268 -44.64 140.88 28.41
CA SER A 268 -43.29 140.32 28.19
C SER A 268 -43.15 139.02 28.96
N LEU A 269 -43.50 139.00 30.24
CA LEU A 269 -43.56 137.79 31.06
C LEU A 269 -44.52 136.74 30.47
N ALA A 270 -45.65 137.16 29.88
CA ALA A 270 -46.51 136.25 29.13
C ALA A 270 -45.84 135.71 27.85
N ARG A 271 -45.18 136.57 27.06
CA ARG A 271 -44.42 136.15 25.86
C ARG A 271 -43.19 135.29 26.20
N GLU A 272 -42.55 135.54 27.33
CA GLU A 272 -41.39 134.80 27.86
C GLU A 272 -41.82 133.45 28.42
N LEU A 273 -42.99 133.39 29.09
CA LEU A 273 -43.61 132.12 29.47
C LEU A 273 -44.06 131.35 28.23
N ASP A 274 -44.72 131.97 27.27
CA ASP A 274 -45.08 131.36 25.98
C ASP A 274 -43.85 130.90 25.21
N ALA A 275 -42.75 131.66 25.24
CA ALA A 275 -41.48 131.27 24.64
C ALA A 275 -40.83 130.10 25.39
N ALA A 276 -40.81 130.11 26.72
CA ALA A 276 -40.29 129.01 27.53
C ALA A 276 -41.14 127.74 27.40
N LEU A 277 -42.46 127.86 27.20
CA LEU A 277 -43.35 126.75 26.89
C LEU A 277 -43.05 126.19 25.49
N ARG A 278 -42.82 127.05 24.48
CA ARG A 278 -42.36 126.62 23.14
C ARG A 278 -41.00 125.95 23.20
N ASP A 279 -40.01 126.56 23.84
CA ASP A 279 -38.65 126.02 23.99
C ASP A 279 -38.68 124.67 24.75
N ARG A 280 -39.57 124.50 25.75
CA ARG A 280 -39.83 123.21 26.42
C ARG A 280 -40.45 122.19 25.48
N ASP A 281 -41.44 122.58 24.69
CA ASP A 281 -42.15 121.67 23.78
C ASP A 281 -41.27 121.29 22.57
N ASP A 282 -40.43 122.20 22.08
CA ASP A 282 -39.37 121.94 21.11
C ASP A 282 -38.31 121.00 21.68
N ALA A 283 -37.83 121.23 22.91
CA ALA A 283 -36.90 120.32 23.58
C ALA A 283 -37.52 118.94 23.81
N ARG A 284 -38.81 118.86 24.11
CA ARG A 284 -39.56 117.60 24.19
C ARG A 284 -39.64 116.91 22.84
N LEU A 285 -39.96 117.62 21.76
CA LEU A 285 -39.98 117.08 20.40
C LEU A 285 -38.59 116.60 19.96
N GLN A 286 -37.53 117.31 20.32
CA GLN A 286 -36.14 116.89 20.08
C GLN A 286 -35.78 115.63 20.88
N LEU A 287 -36.16 115.53 22.15
CA LEU A 287 -35.98 114.32 22.97
C LEU A 287 -36.78 113.14 22.41
N GLU A 288 -38.00 113.37 21.93
CA GLU A 288 -38.79 112.33 21.27
C GLU A 288 -38.17 111.89 19.93
N ALA A 289 -37.65 112.81 19.13
CA ALA A 289 -36.93 112.51 17.88
C ALA A 289 -35.63 111.73 18.16
N ALA A 290 -34.83 112.17 19.12
CA ALA A 290 -33.61 111.48 19.55
C ALA A 290 -33.92 110.07 20.10
N ASN A 291 -35.00 109.90 20.87
CA ASN A 291 -35.44 108.58 21.33
C ASN A 291 -35.92 107.68 20.18
N ARG A 292 -36.60 108.22 19.16
CA ARG A 292 -36.93 107.46 17.93
C ARG A 292 -35.66 107.03 17.20
N GLN A 293 -34.67 107.91 17.05
CA GLN A 293 -33.38 107.60 16.43
C GLN A 293 -32.56 106.57 17.23
N LEU A 294 -32.51 106.68 18.56
CA LEU A 294 -31.85 105.70 19.43
C LEU A 294 -32.51 104.32 19.36
N ARG A 295 -33.85 104.25 19.27
CA ARG A 295 -34.57 102.99 19.05
C ARG A 295 -34.30 102.41 17.66
N SER A 296 -34.26 103.26 16.62
CA SER A 296 -33.95 102.83 15.25
C SER A 296 -32.52 102.31 15.10
N THR A 297 -31.56 102.96 15.74
CA THR A 297 -30.14 102.54 15.71
C THR A 297 -29.90 101.28 16.53
N ARG A 298 -30.55 101.13 17.70
CA ARG A 298 -30.51 99.86 18.46
C ARG A 298 -31.09 98.71 17.65
N LYS A 299 -32.28 98.87 17.06
CA LYS A 299 -32.89 97.85 16.20
C LYS A 299 -31.98 97.46 15.03
N PHE A 300 -31.41 98.44 14.34
CA PHE A 300 -30.48 98.16 13.24
C PHE A 300 -29.24 97.39 13.72
N VAL A 301 -28.70 97.67 14.91
CA VAL A 301 -27.58 96.90 15.49
C VAL A 301 -28.03 95.49 15.90
N GLU A 302 -29.20 95.34 16.54
CA GLU A 302 -29.80 94.05 16.91
C GLU A 302 -30.05 93.17 15.66
N GLU A 303 -30.58 93.77 14.59
CA GLU A 303 -30.78 93.13 13.27
C GLU A 303 -29.44 92.72 12.64
N GLN A 304 -28.42 93.58 12.67
CA GLN A 304 -27.06 93.28 12.18
C GLN A 304 -26.33 92.21 13.01
N GLU A 305 -26.56 92.14 14.33
CA GLU A 305 -26.02 91.10 15.19
C GLU A 305 -26.70 89.75 14.91
N ALA A 306 -28.02 89.75 14.72
CA ALA A 306 -28.80 88.58 14.35
C ALA A 306 -28.46 88.05 12.95
N GLU A 307 -28.25 88.91 11.95
CA GLU A 307 -27.79 88.52 10.61
C GLU A 307 -26.43 87.80 10.69
N ARG A 308 -25.46 88.37 11.42
CA ARG A 308 -24.14 87.74 11.62
C ARG A 308 -24.20 86.47 12.46
N GLU A 309 -25.19 86.31 13.34
CA GLU A 309 -25.43 85.07 14.07
C GLU A 309 -26.00 83.99 13.13
N ALA A 310 -27.00 84.33 12.32
CA ALA A 310 -27.54 83.44 11.30
C ALA A 310 -26.49 83.00 10.27
N GLU A 311 -25.63 83.91 9.80
CA GLU A 311 -24.50 83.57 8.92
C GLU A 311 -23.53 82.59 9.62
N ARG A 312 -23.17 82.84 10.88
CA ARG A 312 -22.29 81.94 11.67
C ARG A 312 -22.91 80.55 11.85
N ASP A 313 -24.20 80.48 12.11
CA ASP A 313 -24.94 79.23 12.25
C ASP A 313 -25.05 78.47 10.92
N GLU A 314 -25.23 79.19 9.79
CA GLU A 314 -25.22 78.59 8.46
C GLU A 314 -23.83 78.04 8.10
N PHE A 315 -22.75 78.81 8.35
CA PHE A 315 -21.39 78.30 8.18
C PHE A 315 -21.11 77.09 9.09
N ALA A 316 -21.59 77.10 10.34
CA ALA A 316 -21.47 75.98 11.25
C ALA A 316 -22.32 74.76 10.83
N ALA A 317 -23.44 74.96 10.14
CA ALA A 317 -24.23 73.89 9.52
C ALA A 317 -23.48 73.27 8.34
N ARG A 318 -23.05 74.08 7.36
CA ARG A 318 -22.26 73.61 6.21
C ARG A 318 -20.97 72.88 6.63
N LEU A 319 -20.31 73.32 7.70
CA LEU A 319 -19.15 72.63 8.27
C LEU A 319 -19.48 71.30 8.96
N ARG A 320 -20.70 71.11 9.47
CA ARG A 320 -21.18 69.81 9.98
C ARG A 320 -21.49 68.88 8.82
N ASP A 321 -22.26 69.34 7.85
CA ASP A 321 -22.62 68.55 6.66
C ASP A 321 -21.36 68.03 5.92
N LEU A 322 -20.35 68.88 5.74
CA LEU A 322 -19.06 68.49 5.16
C LEU A 322 -18.26 67.50 6.02
N ARG A 323 -18.43 67.47 7.35
CA ARG A 323 -17.81 66.46 8.21
C ARG A 323 -18.53 65.13 8.10
N ASP A 324 -19.86 65.14 8.20
CA ASP A 324 -20.71 63.97 8.05
C ASP A 324 -20.49 63.29 6.69
N ASP A 325 -20.35 64.06 5.61
CA ASP A 325 -20.03 63.52 4.28
C ASP A 325 -18.58 62.99 4.18
N ASN A 326 -17.60 63.59 4.85
CA ASN A 326 -16.25 63.03 4.95
C ASN A 326 -16.24 61.71 5.75
N GLU A 327 -17.01 61.61 6.83
CA GLU A 327 -17.15 60.37 7.61
C GLU A 327 -17.83 59.27 6.79
N ARG A 328 -18.89 59.61 6.03
CA ARG A 328 -19.53 58.69 5.07
C ARG A 328 -18.57 58.22 3.96
N LEU A 329 -17.74 59.12 3.42
CA LEU A 329 -16.73 58.76 2.43
C LEU A 329 -15.63 57.87 3.04
N ALA A 330 -15.16 58.17 4.25
CA ALA A 330 -14.20 57.33 4.97
C ALA A 330 -14.76 55.93 5.24
N ALA A 331 -16.03 55.82 5.66
CA ALA A 331 -16.71 54.54 5.83
C ALA A 331 -16.81 53.75 4.52
N ARG A 332 -17.17 54.40 3.40
CA ARG A 332 -17.21 53.77 2.07
C ARG A 332 -15.84 53.31 1.58
N LEU A 333 -14.77 54.06 1.88
CA LEU A 333 -13.40 53.66 1.55
C LEU A 333 -12.95 52.46 2.41
N ALA A 334 -13.31 52.43 3.70
CA ALA A 334 -13.03 51.31 4.58
C ALA A 334 -13.77 50.02 4.13
N THR A 335 -15.04 50.11 3.74
CA THR A 335 -15.76 48.96 3.17
C THR A 335 -15.19 48.54 1.82
N GLY A 336 -14.82 49.48 0.95
CA GLY A 336 -14.15 49.20 -0.32
C GLY A 336 -12.81 48.48 -0.15
N ALA A 337 -11.98 48.92 0.80
CA ALA A 337 -10.71 48.27 1.12
C ALA A 337 -10.92 46.84 1.65
N ARG A 338 -11.96 46.60 2.46
CA ARG A 338 -12.33 45.26 2.91
C ARG A 338 -12.76 44.35 1.75
N VAL A 339 -13.62 44.85 0.85
CA VAL A 339 -14.08 44.08 -0.33
C VAL A 339 -12.89 43.75 -1.24
N LEU A 340 -11.94 44.66 -1.44
CA LEU A 340 -10.71 44.37 -2.20
C LEU A 340 -9.88 43.26 -1.55
N ALA A 341 -9.71 43.27 -0.22
CA ALA A 341 -9.00 42.19 0.48
C ALA A 341 -9.73 40.84 0.38
N GLU A 342 -11.06 40.83 0.46
CA GLU A 342 -11.89 39.63 0.25
C GLU A 342 -11.77 39.11 -1.21
N VAL A 343 -11.69 40.00 -2.21
CA VAL A 343 -11.44 39.64 -3.61
C VAL A 343 -10.03 39.07 -3.80
N GLU A 344 -8.99 39.72 -3.27
CA GLU A 344 -7.61 39.21 -3.33
C GLU A 344 -7.49 37.81 -2.70
N GLN A 345 -8.18 37.56 -1.58
CA GLN A 345 -8.26 36.25 -0.95
C GLN A 345 -8.96 35.22 -1.84
N LEU A 346 -10.09 35.56 -2.47
CA LEU A 346 -10.81 34.68 -3.39
C LEU A 346 -9.97 34.38 -4.65
N GLU A 347 -9.23 35.36 -5.18
CA GLU A 347 -8.30 35.13 -6.29
C GLU A 347 -7.13 34.22 -5.89
N ALA A 348 -6.59 34.35 -4.67
CA ALA A 348 -5.57 33.44 -4.15
C ALA A 348 -6.12 32.01 -4.04
N GLN A 349 -7.29 31.83 -3.43
CA GLN A 349 -7.98 30.55 -3.36
C GLN A 349 -8.28 29.96 -4.76
N ALA A 350 -8.63 30.78 -5.75
CA ALA A 350 -8.83 30.33 -7.12
C ALA A 350 -7.51 29.90 -7.79
N ARG A 351 -6.38 30.56 -7.51
CA ARG A 351 -5.05 30.14 -7.99
C ARG A 351 -4.66 28.80 -7.36
N ASP A 352 -4.82 28.64 -6.05
CA ASP A 352 -4.53 27.41 -5.32
C ASP A 352 -5.41 26.24 -5.82
N MET A 353 -6.71 26.48 -6.02
CA MET A 353 -7.65 25.50 -6.57
C MET A 353 -7.23 25.06 -7.99
N ASN A 354 -6.85 26.01 -8.85
CA ASN A 354 -6.35 25.69 -10.19
C ASN A 354 -5.03 24.90 -10.14
N GLN A 355 -4.13 25.22 -9.21
CA GLN A 355 -2.91 24.42 -9.00
C GLN A 355 -3.26 22.99 -8.61
N ILE A 356 -4.15 22.79 -7.63
CA ILE A 356 -4.62 21.46 -7.20
C ILE A 356 -5.22 20.68 -8.38
N ILE A 357 -6.02 21.33 -9.23
CA ILE A 357 -6.58 20.71 -10.45
C ILE A 357 -5.45 20.24 -11.36
N THR A 358 -4.45 21.08 -11.68
CA THR A 358 -3.32 20.66 -12.54
C THR A 358 -2.47 19.53 -11.92
N GLU A 359 -2.30 19.51 -10.60
CA GLU A 359 -1.63 18.41 -9.89
C GLU A 359 -2.44 17.11 -9.96
N LEU A 360 -3.77 17.16 -9.85
CA LEU A 360 -4.63 15.99 -10.01
C LEU A 360 -4.66 15.49 -11.46
N GLU A 361 -4.70 16.38 -12.45
CA GLU A 361 -4.63 16.03 -13.87
C GLU A 361 -3.29 15.37 -14.24
N THR A 362 -2.17 15.88 -13.74
CA THR A 362 -0.84 15.29 -13.98
C THR A 362 -0.68 13.93 -13.27
N ARG A 363 -1.16 13.79 -12.03
CA ARG A 363 -1.19 12.48 -11.32
C ARG A 363 -2.09 11.47 -12.04
N LYS A 364 -3.25 11.89 -12.54
CA LYS A 364 -4.14 11.05 -13.35
C LYS A 364 -3.45 10.61 -14.64
N ALA A 365 -2.81 11.52 -15.37
CA ALA A 365 -2.09 11.18 -16.59
C ALA A 365 -0.92 10.20 -16.35
N ALA A 366 -0.24 10.30 -15.20
CA ALA A 366 0.77 9.33 -14.79
C ALA A 366 0.16 7.94 -14.52
N ALA A 367 -0.93 7.87 -13.74
CA ALA A 367 -1.64 6.62 -13.47
C ALA A 367 -2.21 5.97 -14.76
N ASP A 368 -2.79 6.75 -15.67
CA ASP A 368 -3.28 6.28 -16.97
C ASP A 368 -2.15 5.70 -17.84
N ASN A 369 -0.92 6.19 -17.71
CA ASN A 369 0.24 5.65 -18.42
C ASN A 369 0.79 4.38 -17.76
N GLU A 370 0.79 4.31 -16.43
CA GLU A 370 1.13 3.07 -15.70
C GLU A 370 0.13 1.95 -16.01
N LEU A 371 -1.18 2.26 -16.05
CA LEU A 371 -2.22 1.30 -16.43
C LEU A 371 -1.96 0.74 -17.84
N LYS A 372 -1.73 1.59 -18.85
CA LYS A 372 -1.39 1.14 -20.21
C LYS A 372 -0.15 0.23 -20.25
N ALA A 373 0.91 0.59 -19.51
CA ALA A 373 2.11 -0.25 -19.42
C ALA A 373 1.83 -1.61 -18.76
N THR A 374 0.90 -1.69 -17.81
CA THR A 374 0.44 -2.97 -17.25
C THR A 374 -0.45 -3.76 -18.23
N GLU A 375 -1.29 -3.10 -19.02
CA GLU A 375 -2.10 -3.73 -20.08
C GLU A 375 -1.23 -4.36 -21.17
N GLU A 376 -0.22 -3.62 -21.67
CA GLU A 376 0.78 -4.15 -22.61
C GLU A 376 1.50 -5.39 -22.06
N LYS A 377 1.88 -5.35 -20.78
CA LYS A 377 2.49 -6.50 -20.09
C LYS A 377 1.52 -7.68 -19.95
N ILE A 378 0.23 -7.44 -19.71
CA ILE A 378 -0.80 -8.48 -19.66
C ILE A 378 -0.99 -9.12 -21.04
N ILE A 379 -0.99 -8.33 -22.13
CA ILE A 379 -1.07 -8.83 -23.51
C ILE A 379 0.14 -9.73 -23.80
N LEU A 380 1.37 -9.25 -23.54
CA LEU A 380 2.59 -10.04 -23.73
C LEU A 380 2.56 -11.36 -22.93
N LEU A 381 2.09 -11.34 -21.68
CA LEU A 381 1.97 -12.55 -20.86
C LEU A 381 0.92 -13.52 -21.40
N ARG A 382 -0.20 -13.03 -21.95
CA ARG A 382 -1.21 -13.87 -22.61
C ARG A 382 -0.64 -14.56 -23.86
N ASP A 383 0.11 -13.83 -24.68
CA ASP A 383 0.75 -14.40 -25.88
C ASP A 383 1.80 -15.47 -25.53
N ILE A 384 2.58 -15.23 -24.46
CA ILE A 384 3.54 -16.22 -23.94
C ILE A 384 2.81 -17.48 -23.44
N ILE A 385 1.70 -17.32 -22.70
CA ILE A 385 0.90 -18.44 -22.20
C ILE A 385 0.33 -19.25 -23.37
N ALA A 386 -0.31 -18.61 -24.34
CA ALA A 386 -0.90 -19.30 -25.50
C ALA A 386 0.16 -20.07 -26.33
N ASN A 387 1.37 -19.51 -26.48
CA ASN A 387 2.50 -20.19 -27.13
C ASN A 387 2.97 -21.42 -26.31
N LEU A 388 3.06 -21.30 -24.97
CA LEU A 388 3.43 -22.40 -24.09
C LEU A 388 2.37 -23.51 -24.07
N GLU A 389 1.08 -23.15 -24.09
CA GLU A 389 -0.04 -24.09 -24.19
C GLU A 389 0.02 -24.87 -25.52
N SER A 390 0.19 -24.18 -26.66
CA SER A 390 0.35 -24.87 -27.96
C SER A 390 1.59 -25.78 -28.00
N GLN A 391 2.70 -25.39 -27.36
CA GLN A 391 3.88 -26.25 -27.24
C GLN A 391 3.64 -27.48 -26.35
N LEU A 392 2.82 -27.37 -25.30
CA LEU A 392 2.41 -28.50 -24.47
C LEU A 392 1.49 -29.44 -25.25
N GLU A 393 0.48 -28.93 -25.93
CA GLU A 393 -0.41 -29.72 -26.80
C GLU A 393 0.40 -30.51 -27.84
N GLN A 394 1.30 -29.86 -28.58
CA GLN A 394 2.18 -30.51 -29.56
C GLN A 394 3.08 -31.59 -28.94
N LYS A 395 3.56 -31.40 -27.70
CA LYS A 395 4.34 -32.43 -27.00
C LYS A 395 3.47 -33.61 -26.59
N THR A 396 2.30 -33.37 -26.00
CA THR A 396 1.37 -34.44 -25.60
C THR A 396 0.89 -35.27 -26.80
N ALA A 397 0.68 -34.65 -27.96
CA ALA A 397 0.36 -35.36 -29.20
C ALA A 397 1.51 -36.28 -29.66
N ARG A 398 2.76 -35.80 -29.64
CA ARG A 398 3.95 -36.61 -29.98
C ARG A 398 4.18 -37.74 -28.96
N GLU A 399 3.95 -37.49 -27.67
CA GLU A 399 4.03 -38.51 -26.63
C GLU A 399 2.97 -39.60 -26.81
N ALA A 400 1.74 -39.23 -27.18
CA ALA A 400 0.68 -40.18 -27.52
C ALA A 400 1.04 -41.04 -28.75
N GLU A 401 1.58 -40.43 -29.81
CA GLU A 401 2.05 -41.15 -31.01
C GLU A 401 3.15 -42.16 -30.68
N VAL A 402 4.13 -41.78 -29.85
CA VAL A 402 5.22 -42.69 -29.41
C VAL A 402 4.68 -43.82 -28.52
N LEU A 403 3.67 -43.55 -27.69
CA LEU A 403 3.01 -44.60 -26.90
C LEU A 403 2.26 -45.60 -27.79
N GLU A 404 1.54 -45.13 -28.81
CA GLU A 404 0.86 -45.99 -29.79
C GLU A 404 1.87 -46.87 -30.56
N GLN A 405 2.99 -46.31 -31.03
CA GLN A 405 4.08 -47.05 -31.66
C GLN A 405 4.68 -48.11 -30.72
N LEU A 406 4.86 -47.80 -29.43
CA LEU A 406 5.33 -48.77 -28.43
C LEU A 406 4.32 -49.88 -28.17
N GLU A 407 3.02 -49.60 -28.22
CA GLU A 407 1.98 -50.65 -28.13
C GLU A 407 1.94 -51.54 -29.37
N GLU A 408 2.06 -50.98 -30.58
CA GLU A 408 2.19 -51.76 -31.82
C GLU A 408 3.41 -52.68 -31.74
N MET A 409 4.59 -52.14 -31.34
CA MET A 409 5.78 -52.96 -31.14
C MET A 409 5.54 -54.11 -30.15
N LYS A 410 4.88 -53.87 -29.01
CA LYS A 410 4.51 -54.93 -28.05
C LYS A 410 3.62 -56.00 -28.68
N ARG A 411 2.53 -55.60 -29.38
CA ARG A 411 1.64 -56.54 -30.09
C ARG A 411 2.42 -57.43 -31.05
N THR A 412 3.34 -56.87 -31.86
CA THR A 412 4.16 -57.67 -32.78
C THR A 412 5.19 -58.56 -32.07
N ILE A 413 5.58 -58.29 -30.82
CA ILE A 413 6.42 -59.19 -30.02
C ILE A 413 5.56 -60.33 -29.47
N GLU A 414 4.40 -60.02 -28.87
CA GLU A 414 3.47 -61.02 -28.34
C GLU A 414 2.99 -62.01 -29.43
N GLU A 415 2.76 -61.51 -30.65
CA GLU A 415 2.49 -62.34 -31.82
C GLU A 415 3.67 -63.24 -32.23
N ARG A 416 4.92 -62.74 -32.15
CA ARG A 416 6.10 -63.56 -32.45
C ARG A 416 6.31 -64.62 -31.36
N ASP A 417 6.07 -64.27 -30.10
CA ASP A 417 6.18 -65.17 -28.96
C ASP A 417 5.06 -66.22 -28.92
N SER A 418 3.85 -65.91 -29.41
CA SER A 418 2.79 -66.92 -29.58
C SER A 418 3.10 -67.87 -30.73
N LYS A 419 3.55 -67.37 -31.89
CA LYS A 419 4.02 -68.18 -33.03
C LYS A 419 5.21 -69.07 -32.64
N MET A 420 6.18 -68.54 -31.89
CA MET A 420 7.32 -69.30 -31.37
C MET A 420 6.89 -70.39 -30.39
N ARG A 421 5.97 -70.11 -29.46
CA ARG A 421 5.40 -71.13 -28.55
C ARG A 421 4.66 -72.24 -29.30
N ALA A 422 3.93 -71.92 -30.36
CA ALA A 422 3.26 -72.92 -31.20
C ALA A 422 4.28 -73.87 -31.87
N VAL A 423 5.31 -73.31 -32.52
CA VAL A 423 6.38 -74.11 -33.15
C VAL A 423 7.15 -74.95 -32.13
N LEU A 424 7.40 -74.45 -30.92
CA LEU A 424 8.02 -75.24 -29.85
C LEU A 424 7.12 -76.42 -29.43
N GLY A 425 5.81 -76.21 -29.29
CA GLY A 425 4.86 -77.30 -29.01
C GLY A 425 4.77 -78.35 -30.12
N GLU A 426 4.83 -77.94 -31.39
CA GLU A 426 4.92 -78.86 -32.54
C GLU A 426 6.20 -79.70 -32.49
N LEU A 427 7.35 -79.07 -32.18
CA LEU A 427 8.64 -79.77 -32.03
C LEU A 427 8.62 -80.74 -30.84
N GLU A 428 8.00 -80.38 -29.72
CA GLU A 428 7.84 -81.26 -28.55
C GLU A 428 6.96 -82.48 -28.87
N SER A 429 5.86 -82.30 -29.64
CA SER A 429 5.02 -83.41 -30.13
C SER A 429 5.84 -84.39 -30.97
N LEU A 430 6.50 -83.90 -32.03
CA LEU A 430 7.36 -84.69 -32.93
C LEU A 430 8.50 -85.41 -32.21
N ARG A 431 8.91 -84.89 -31.05
CA ARG A 431 9.98 -85.47 -30.25
C ARG A 431 9.46 -86.52 -29.26
N SER A 432 8.29 -86.33 -28.68
CA SER A 432 7.59 -87.36 -27.91
C SER A 432 7.25 -88.60 -28.76
N GLU A 433 6.79 -88.40 -30.00
CA GLU A 433 6.61 -89.46 -31.01
C GLU A 433 7.90 -90.25 -31.31
N ARG A 434 9.06 -89.65 -31.02
CA ARG A 434 10.39 -90.23 -31.26
C ARG A 434 10.97 -90.91 -30.02
N ASP A 435 10.65 -90.42 -28.83
CA ASP A 435 11.02 -91.02 -27.54
C ASP A 435 10.36 -92.40 -27.35
N ASP A 436 9.13 -92.60 -27.88
CA ASP A 436 8.47 -93.92 -27.92
C ASP A 436 9.24 -94.98 -28.76
N ALA A 437 10.21 -94.55 -29.59
CA ALA A 437 11.11 -95.41 -30.34
C ALA A 437 12.54 -95.51 -29.74
N ALA A 438 12.79 -94.90 -28.57
CA ALA A 438 14.15 -94.76 -28.03
C ALA A 438 14.71 -96.05 -27.39
N CYS A 439 15.96 -96.38 -27.72
CA CYS A 439 16.63 -97.58 -27.22
C CYS A 439 17.05 -97.45 -25.74
N ALA A 440 16.63 -98.39 -24.88
CA ALA A 440 16.96 -98.43 -23.45
C ALA A 440 18.48 -98.38 -23.12
N ARG A 441 19.36 -98.73 -24.06
CA ARG A 441 20.82 -98.61 -23.88
C ARG A 441 21.29 -97.14 -23.85
N CYS A 442 20.61 -96.24 -24.57
CA CYS A 442 20.92 -94.82 -24.61
C CYS A 442 20.56 -94.12 -23.30
N ALA A 443 19.38 -94.43 -22.73
CA ALA A 443 18.97 -93.93 -21.41
C ALA A 443 19.95 -94.33 -20.30
N ALA A 444 20.45 -95.59 -20.32
CA ALA A 444 21.45 -96.07 -19.37
C ALA A 444 22.83 -95.38 -19.52
N ALA A 445 23.20 -94.94 -20.73
CA ALA A 445 24.41 -94.15 -20.96
C ALA A 445 24.26 -92.72 -20.41
N GLY A 446 23.11 -92.07 -20.62
CA GLY A 446 22.79 -90.75 -20.05
C GLY A 446 22.86 -90.73 -18.52
N ALA A 447 22.22 -91.70 -17.86
CA ALA A 447 22.27 -91.82 -16.41
C ALA A 447 23.69 -92.02 -15.84
N ARG A 448 24.63 -92.57 -16.62
CA ARG A 448 26.06 -92.66 -16.23
C ARG A 448 26.79 -91.33 -16.43
N HIS A 449 26.53 -90.63 -17.53
CA HIS A 449 27.14 -89.33 -17.81
C HIS A 449 26.71 -88.27 -16.78
N ALA A 450 25.41 -88.16 -16.50
CA ALA A 450 24.85 -87.28 -15.46
C ALA A 450 25.53 -87.44 -14.08
N ARG A 451 25.77 -88.69 -13.67
CA ARG A 451 26.47 -89.02 -12.41
C ARG A 451 27.94 -88.59 -12.41
N LEU A 452 28.60 -88.57 -13.57
CA LEU A 452 29.97 -88.05 -13.71
C LEU A 452 29.97 -86.52 -13.70
N VAL A 453 29.09 -85.88 -14.46
CA VAL A 453 28.92 -84.42 -14.51
C VAL A 453 28.60 -83.86 -13.13
N HIS A 454 27.64 -84.43 -12.41
CA HIS A 454 27.33 -84.02 -11.03
C HIS A 454 28.53 -84.19 -10.07
N ARG A 455 29.39 -85.20 -10.28
CA ARG A 455 30.63 -85.37 -9.50
C ARG A 455 31.65 -84.25 -9.78
N VAL A 456 31.79 -83.86 -11.06
CA VAL A 456 32.64 -82.74 -11.50
C VAL A 456 32.10 -81.41 -10.95
N LYS A 457 30.80 -81.11 -11.10
CA LYS A 457 30.13 -79.94 -10.50
C LYS A 457 30.44 -79.81 -9.01
N ARG A 458 30.31 -80.91 -8.24
CA ARG A 458 30.60 -80.95 -6.80
C ARG A 458 32.09 -80.74 -6.46
N GLN A 459 33.01 -81.17 -7.32
CA GLN A 459 34.45 -80.91 -7.17
C GLN A 459 34.79 -79.46 -7.49
N ALA A 460 34.24 -78.89 -8.57
CA ALA A 460 34.41 -77.49 -8.95
C ALA A 460 33.97 -76.54 -7.82
N LEU A 461 32.76 -76.72 -7.27
CA LEU A 461 32.26 -75.91 -6.14
C LEU A 461 33.16 -76.00 -4.88
N ARG A 462 33.81 -77.14 -4.63
CA ARG A 462 34.78 -77.29 -3.52
C ARG A 462 36.08 -76.52 -3.79
N LEU A 463 36.54 -76.47 -5.05
CA LEU A 463 37.71 -75.71 -5.47
C LEU A 463 37.43 -74.21 -5.41
N GLU A 464 36.32 -73.76 -6.01
CA GLU A 464 35.84 -72.36 -6.00
C GLU A 464 35.84 -71.78 -4.57
N ARG A 465 35.13 -72.45 -3.65
CA ARG A 465 35.07 -72.05 -2.23
C ARG A 465 36.44 -72.06 -1.53
N ARG A 466 37.39 -72.89 -1.95
CA ARG A 466 38.75 -72.93 -1.37
C ARG A 466 39.62 -71.80 -1.89
N VAL A 467 39.50 -71.46 -3.17
CA VAL A 467 40.23 -70.36 -3.81
C VAL A 467 39.70 -69.01 -3.33
N ALA A 468 38.38 -68.80 -3.31
CA ALA A 468 37.76 -67.57 -2.79
C ALA A 468 38.14 -67.29 -1.32
N ARG A 469 38.23 -68.32 -0.46
CA ARG A 469 38.74 -68.18 0.91
C ARG A 469 40.21 -67.81 1.01
N ARG A 470 41.02 -68.09 -0.02
CA ARG A 470 42.44 -67.69 -0.09
C ARG A 470 42.57 -66.26 -0.61
N ALA A 471 41.84 -65.90 -1.67
CA ALA A 471 41.73 -64.53 -2.17
C ALA A 471 41.34 -63.54 -1.06
N ARG A 472 40.21 -63.81 -0.37
CA ARG A 472 39.74 -62.98 0.76
C ARG A 472 40.68 -62.92 1.97
N ARG A 473 41.65 -63.83 2.10
CA ARG A 473 42.71 -63.74 3.13
C ARG A 473 43.84 -62.81 2.70
N LEU A 474 44.19 -62.80 1.42
CA LEU A 474 45.16 -61.88 0.84
C LEU A 474 44.63 -60.46 0.78
N GLU A 475 43.38 -60.28 0.35
CA GLU A 475 42.68 -58.98 0.35
C GLU A 475 42.65 -58.35 1.75
N ARG A 476 42.29 -59.12 2.77
CA ARG A 476 42.30 -58.63 4.17
C ARG A 476 43.71 -58.28 4.66
N ALA A 477 44.74 -59.03 4.26
CA ALA A 477 46.12 -58.69 4.59
C ALA A 477 46.56 -57.37 3.92
N HIS A 478 46.13 -57.13 2.68
CA HIS A 478 46.35 -55.89 1.95
C HIS A 478 45.59 -54.69 2.56
N GLU A 479 44.32 -54.88 2.95
CA GLU A 479 43.49 -53.85 3.61
C GLU A 479 44.07 -53.46 4.98
N CYS A 480 44.44 -54.43 5.83
CA CYS A 480 45.05 -54.14 7.13
C CYS A 480 46.41 -53.42 7.02
N GLY A 481 47.19 -53.68 5.96
CA GLY A 481 48.47 -53.02 5.72
C GLY A 481 48.37 -51.60 5.14
N SER A 482 47.19 -51.20 4.64
CA SER A 482 46.97 -49.88 4.00
C SER A 482 46.33 -48.84 4.92
N ALA A 483 46.03 -49.18 6.17
CA ALA A 483 45.30 -48.32 7.10
C ALA A 483 46.17 -47.35 7.94
N SER A 484 47.50 -47.36 7.78
CA SER A 484 48.44 -46.72 8.72
C SER A 484 49.38 -45.66 8.11
N GLY A 485 49.00 -45.01 7.00
CA GLY A 485 49.78 -43.90 6.42
C GLY A 485 48.99 -43.05 5.43
N SER A 486 48.80 -41.77 5.81
CA SER A 486 48.44 -40.58 5.00
C SER A 486 47.55 -40.71 3.75
N GLU A 487 46.47 -39.92 3.76
CA GLU A 487 45.82 -39.27 2.61
C GLU A 487 45.44 -40.14 1.40
N ARG A 488 44.13 -40.40 1.28
CA ARG A 488 43.53 -41.07 0.12
C ARG A 488 43.43 -40.10 -1.06
N THR A 489 44.45 -40.05 -1.91
CA THR A 489 44.26 -39.60 -3.29
C THR A 489 43.46 -40.64 -4.06
N GLU A 490 42.28 -40.25 -4.54
CA GLU A 490 41.41 -41.08 -5.36
C GLU A 490 42.00 -41.21 -6.77
N ASP A 491 42.49 -42.40 -7.14
CA ASP A 491 42.40 -42.93 -8.53
C ASP A 491 43.04 -44.33 -8.68
N VAL A 492 42.29 -45.40 -8.35
CA VAL A 492 42.57 -46.75 -8.89
C VAL A 492 41.26 -47.50 -9.19
N SER A 493 40.84 -47.40 -10.46
CA SER A 493 40.08 -48.42 -11.21
C SER A 493 39.07 -49.31 -10.44
N LEU A 494 37.80 -48.89 -10.41
CA LEU A 494 36.65 -49.65 -9.87
C LEU A 494 36.22 -50.89 -10.71
N ARG A 495 37.18 -51.63 -11.27
CA ARG A 495 36.89 -52.81 -12.13
C ARG A 495 36.78 -54.14 -11.39
N ASP A 496 36.97 -54.19 -10.06
CA ASP A 496 37.02 -55.45 -9.31
C ASP A 496 35.92 -55.71 -8.26
N ARG A 497 35.14 -54.70 -7.85
CA ARG A 497 34.12 -54.88 -6.79
C ARG A 497 32.75 -55.40 -7.26
N ARG A 498 32.58 -55.75 -8.55
CA ARG A 498 31.26 -56.12 -9.11
C ARG A 498 30.92 -57.62 -9.11
N LEU A 499 31.79 -58.50 -8.60
CA LEU A 499 31.60 -59.97 -8.66
C LEU A 499 31.21 -60.67 -7.35
N GLU A 500 31.22 -59.99 -6.19
CA GLU A 500 30.91 -60.63 -4.90
C GLU A 500 29.50 -60.39 -4.34
N ALA A 501 28.66 -59.62 -5.04
CA ALA A 501 27.33 -59.18 -4.56
C ALA A 501 26.14 -59.85 -5.27
N GLN A 502 26.31 -61.05 -5.83
CA GLN A 502 25.22 -61.78 -6.49
C GLN A 502 25.26 -63.30 -6.21
N CYS A 503 25.21 -63.65 -4.92
CA CYS A 503 24.95 -65.00 -4.43
C CYS A 503 23.96 -64.94 -3.26
N GLY A 504 22.68 -64.74 -3.57
CA GLY A 504 21.63 -64.63 -2.55
C GLY A 504 20.21 -64.52 -3.15
N SER A 505 19.52 -65.65 -3.20
CA SER A 505 18.04 -65.77 -3.26
C SER A 505 17.29 -64.95 -4.32
N GLY A 506 17.09 -65.54 -5.50
CA GLY A 506 16.06 -65.16 -6.47
C GLY A 506 15.16 -66.35 -6.78
N SER A 507 14.20 -66.65 -5.90
CA SER A 507 13.18 -67.68 -6.13
C SER A 507 12.11 -67.17 -7.08
N GLY A 508 12.01 -67.74 -8.28
CA GLY A 508 10.95 -67.47 -9.24
C GLY A 508 10.59 -68.75 -9.99
N SER A 509 9.42 -69.33 -9.68
CA SER A 509 8.99 -70.63 -10.21
C SER A 509 8.75 -70.59 -11.73
N GLY A 510 9.38 -71.53 -12.44
CA GLY A 510 9.02 -71.91 -13.80
C GLY A 510 8.80 -73.42 -13.86
N SER A 511 7.58 -73.88 -13.62
CA SER A 511 7.21 -75.29 -13.76
C SER A 511 6.80 -75.57 -15.21
N GLY A 512 7.58 -76.37 -15.94
CA GLY A 512 7.30 -76.79 -17.31
C GLY A 512 8.23 -77.92 -17.72
N SER A 513 7.75 -79.16 -17.65
CA SER A 513 8.54 -80.37 -17.87
C SER A 513 8.54 -80.77 -19.36
N GLY A 514 9.71 -80.95 -19.96
CA GLY A 514 9.88 -81.42 -21.34
C GLY A 514 11.26 -82.02 -21.58
N SER A 515 11.47 -83.28 -21.17
CA SER A 515 12.68 -84.11 -21.34
C SER A 515 13.38 -83.96 -22.71
N GLU A 516 14.70 -84.24 -22.79
CA GLU A 516 15.73 -84.02 -23.83
C GLU A 516 15.97 -82.57 -24.34
N SER A 517 17.08 -81.92 -24.01
CA SER A 517 18.42 -82.50 -24.05
C SER A 517 19.15 -82.33 -22.72
N ALA A 518 18.91 -83.27 -21.80
CA ALA A 518 19.60 -83.33 -20.50
C ALA A 518 21.14 -83.31 -20.62
N TRP A 519 21.68 -83.77 -21.75
CA TRP A 519 23.09 -83.67 -22.10
C TRP A 519 23.56 -82.20 -22.21
N SER A 520 22.80 -81.34 -22.90
CA SER A 520 23.19 -79.94 -23.19
C SER A 520 23.15 -79.05 -21.93
N GLU A 521 22.12 -79.21 -21.10
CA GLU A 521 21.96 -78.42 -19.88
C GLU A 521 22.96 -78.85 -18.79
N GLU A 522 23.18 -80.16 -18.63
CA GLU A 522 24.18 -80.64 -17.67
C GLU A 522 25.60 -80.23 -18.05
N GLU A 523 25.94 -80.26 -19.35
CA GLU A 523 27.22 -79.76 -19.88
C GLU A 523 27.35 -78.23 -19.70
N CYS A 524 26.36 -77.42 -20.11
CA CYS A 524 26.37 -75.96 -19.90
C CYS A 524 26.54 -75.57 -18.42
N GLU A 525 25.86 -76.25 -17.50
CA GLU A 525 26.02 -75.98 -16.07
C GLU A 525 27.39 -76.44 -15.52
N ALA A 526 27.98 -77.49 -16.09
CA ALA A 526 29.32 -77.97 -15.71
C ALA A 526 30.40 -76.99 -16.20
N GLU A 527 30.26 -76.48 -17.44
CA GLU A 527 31.06 -75.37 -17.95
C GLU A 527 30.89 -74.12 -17.09
N GLY A 528 29.65 -73.79 -16.67
CA GLY A 528 29.38 -72.70 -15.73
C GLY A 528 30.06 -72.89 -14.36
N ALA A 529 30.11 -74.13 -13.85
CA ALA A 529 30.85 -74.44 -12.61
C ALA A 529 32.37 -74.30 -12.78
N LEU A 530 32.91 -74.69 -13.94
CA LEU A 530 34.33 -74.49 -14.27
C LEU A 530 34.65 -73.00 -14.53
N ALA A 531 33.72 -72.24 -15.11
CA ALA A 531 33.83 -70.81 -15.32
C ALA A 531 33.88 -70.05 -13.97
N ARG A 532 33.07 -70.44 -12.98
CA ARG A 532 33.16 -69.90 -11.61
C ARG A 532 34.51 -70.22 -10.94
N VAL A 533 35.04 -71.44 -11.13
CA VAL A 533 36.40 -71.78 -10.64
C VAL A 533 37.47 -70.92 -11.34
N ARG A 534 37.37 -70.70 -12.65
CA ARG A 534 38.26 -69.81 -13.40
C ARG A 534 38.17 -68.36 -12.91
N GLY A 535 36.97 -67.84 -12.66
CA GLY A 535 36.74 -66.51 -12.08
C GLY A 535 37.33 -66.37 -10.68
N ALA A 536 37.15 -67.37 -9.82
CA ALA A 536 37.75 -67.39 -8.49
C ALA A 536 39.30 -67.43 -8.54
N LEU A 537 39.89 -68.15 -9.50
CA LEU A 537 41.34 -68.15 -9.74
C LEU A 537 41.84 -66.79 -10.25
N ALA A 538 41.11 -66.14 -11.14
CA ALA A 538 41.45 -64.80 -11.63
C ALA A 538 41.32 -63.70 -10.54
N ALA A 539 40.37 -63.85 -9.61
CA ALA A 539 40.29 -63.01 -8.41
C ALA A 539 41.48 -63.26 -7.47
N ALA A 540 41.82 -64.53 -7.22
CA ALA A 540 42.98 -64.88 -6.40
C ALA A 540 44.32 -64.38 -6.98
N ALA A 541 44.52 -64.50 -8.30
CA ALA A 541 45.71 -63.96 -8.97
C ALA A 541 45.84 -62.45 -8.80
N ARG A 542 44.75 -61.68 -8.97
CA ARG A 542 44.76 -60.22 -8.76
C ARG A 542 44.98 -59.82 -7.31
N ALA A 543 44.49 -60.61 -6.34
CA ALA A 543 44.80 -60.44 -4.93
C ALA A 543 46.27 -60.77 -4.60
N GLU A 544 46.86 -61.77 -5.26
CA GLU A 544 48.30 -62.09 -5.17
C GLU A 544 49.15 -60.96 -5.80
N ASP A 545 48.80 -60.43 -6.99
CA ASP A 545 49.46 -59.29 -7.62
C ASP A 545 49.42 -58.00 -6.78
N ALA A 546 48.26 -57.69 -6.17
CA ALA A 546 48.11 -56.55 -5.28
C ALA A 546 48.96 -56.69 -4.01
N ALA A 547 49.02 -57.89 -3.44
CA ALA A 547 49.89 -58.18 -2.29
C ALA A 547 51.38 -58.05 -2.67
N LEU A 548 51.80 -58.53 -3.85
CA LEU A 548 53.16 -58.42 -4.34
C LEU A 548 53.57 -56.95 -4.59
N LYS A 549 52.69 -56.14 -5.19
CA LYS A 549 52.92 -54.69 -5.33
C LYS A 549 53.09 -54.01 -3.97
N ARG A 550 52.22 -54.30 -3.00
CA ARG A 550 52.34 -53.74 -1.65
C ARG A 550 53.64 -54.15 -0.95
N ILE A 551 54.14 -55.36 -1.19
CA ILE A 551 55.46 -55.79 -0.69
C ILE A 551 56.57 -54.93 -1.32
N ALA A 552 56.55 -54.74 -2.64
CA ALA A 552 57.53 -53.89 -3.34
C ALA A 552 57.47 -52.42 -2.88
N ASP A 553 56.28 -51.86 -2.67
CA ASP A 553 56.10 -50.50 -2.13
C ASP A 553 56.70 -50.38 -0.72
N LEU A 554 56.46 -51.36 0.15
CA LEU A 554 57.01 -51.39 1.51
C LEU A 554 58.53 -51.60 1.52
N GLU A 555 59.08 -52.35 0.56
CA GLU A 555 60.53 -52.50 0.35
C GLU A 555 61.15 -51.18 -0.12
N MET A 556 60.51 -50.45 -1.03
CA MET A 556 60.92 -49.12 -1.48
C MET A 556 60.84 -48.09 -0.35
N GLN A 557 59.74 -48.04 0.41
CA GLN A 557 59.61 -47.17 1.59
C GLN A 557 60.67 -47.49 2.64
N ARG A 558 60.97 -48.77 2.88
CA ARG A 558 62.05 -49.20 3.77
C ARG A 558 63.43 -48.77 3.26
N ALA A 559 63.67 -48.78 1.95
CA ALA A 559 64.91 -48.26 1.36
C ALA A 559 65.02 -46.73 1.53
N GLN A 560 63.97 -45.98 1.21
CA GLN A 560 63.90 -44.52 1.40
C GLN A 560 64.11 -44.13 2.88
N LEU A 561 63.48 -44.85 3.82
CA LEU A 561 63.70 -44.63 5.26
C LEU A 561 65.10 -45.04 5.70
N ALA A 562 65.73 -46.03 5.07
CA ALA A 562 67.14 -46.36 5.33
C ALA A 562 68.06 -45.23 4.85
N ASP A 563 67.81 -44.64 3.68
CA ASP A 563 68.57 -43.54 3.12
C ASP A 563 68.38 -42.23 3.90
N VAL A 564 67.15 -41.89 4.32
CA VAL A 564 66.89 -40.74 5.22
C VAL A 564 67.51 -40.97 6.61
N ALA A 565 67.62 -42.23 7.06
CA ALA A 565 68.33 -42.57 8.29
C ALA A 565 69.86 -42.61 8.13
N GLN A 566 70.44 -42.58 6.91
CA GLN A 566 71.89 -42.50 6.73
C GLN A 566 72.51 -41.23 7.31
N PRO A 567 72.04 -39.99 7.01
CA PRO A 567 72.59 -38.78 7.62
C PRO A 567 72.34 -38.75 9.13
N ALA A 568 71.19 -39.20 9.62
CA ALA A 568 70.92 -39.31 11.06
C ALA A 568 71.89 -40.28 11.77
N ARG A 569 72.23 -41.41 11.14
CA ARG A 569 73.24 -42.36 11.63
C ARG A 569 74.66 -41.84 11.49
N ALA A 570 74.98 -41.08 10.44
CA ALA A 570 76.27 -40.45 10.27
C ALA A 570 76.52 -39.36 11.34
N VAL A 571 75.50 -38.56 11.67
CA VAL A 571 75.54 -37.59 12.78
C VAL A 571 75.62 -38.31 14.13
N ALA A 572 74.85 -39.38 14.36
CA ALA A 572 74.96 -40.16 15.60
C ALA A 572 76.34 -40.85 15.76
N ALA A 573 76.95 -41.31 14.67
CA ALA A 573 78.29 -41.87 14.67
C ALA A 573 79.37 -40.80 14.90
N ALA A 574 79.21 -39.60 14.32
CA ALA A 574 80.08 -38.45 14.59
C ALA A 574 79.93 -37.93 16.04
N ALA A 575 78.76 -38.09 16.66
CA ALA A 575 78.48 -37.73 18.05
C ALA A 575 78.90 -38.80 19.09
N GLY A 576 79.51 -39.91 18.66
CA GLY A 576 80.02 -40.94 19.57
C GLY A 576 78.96 -41.74 20.32
N ALA A 577 77.69 -41.71 19.89
CA ALA A 577 76.62 -42.46 20.53
C ALA A 577 76.70 -43.96 20.18
N PRO A 578 76.76 -44.89 21.17
CA PRO A 578 76.84 -46.32 20.88
C PRO A 578 75.53 -46.81 20.24
N PRO A 579 75.58 -47.69 19.22
CA PRO A 579 74.38 -48.18 18.54
C PRO A 579 73.55 -49.05 19.48
N ALA A 580 72.33 -48.63 19.78
CA ALA A 580 71.38 -49.40 20.56
C ALA A 580 71.02 -50.71 19.83
N SER A 581 71.51 -51.83 20.35
CA SER A 581 71.26 -53.16 19.82
C SER A 581 69.84 -53.62 20.15
N ILE A 582 68.86 -53.24 19.32
CA ILE A 582 67.52 -53.85 19.37
C ILE A 582 67.64 -55.25 18.74
N GLY A 583 67.53 -56.26 19.59
CA GLY A 583 67.90 -57.64 19.28
C GLY A 583 67.02 -58.30 18.22
N ARG A 584 67.62 -59.25 17.48
CA ARG A 584 66.89 -60.22 16.67
C ARG A 584 66.09 -61.15 17.58
N GLY A 585 64.82 -60.82 17.82
CA GLY A 585 63.86 -61.71 18.47
C GLY A 585 63.45 -62.86 17.55
N SER A 586 64.28 -63.89 17.44
CA SER A 586 63.82 -65.20 16.95
C SER A 586 62.84 -65.81 17.95
N SER A 587 61.60 -66.06 17.55
CA SER A 587 60.78 -67.04 18.25
C SER A 587 59.73 -67.68 17.36
N HIS A 588 59.95 -68.96 17.08
CA HIS A 588 59.03 -69.86 16.40
C HIS A 588 58.39 -70.73 17.49
N ARG A 589 57.05 -70.94 17.41
CA ARG A 589 56.25 -72.08 17.94
C ARG A 589 55.34 -71.85 19.16
N TYR A 590 54.19 -72.54 19.05
CA TYR A 590 53.23 -72.97 20.08
C TYR A 590 52.44 -71.86 20.80
N LEU A 591 51.17 -72.01 21.17
CA LEU A 591 49.99 -72.84 20.84
C LEU A 591 48.94 -72.40 21.90
N LEU A 592 47.64 -72.47 21.58
CA LEU A 592 46.53 -72.64 22.54
C LEU A 592 46.43 -71.70 23.77
N PHE A 593 45.47 -70.78 23.75
CA PHE A 593 44.50 -70.41 24.82
C PHE A 593 43.67 -69.26 24.23
N SER A 594 42.41 -69.43 23.82
CA SER A 594 41.21 -69.73 24.62
C SER A 594 40.84 -68.65 25.63
N SER A 595 39.92 -67.77 25.19
CA SER A 595 38.78 -67.22 25.97
C SER A 595 38.92 -65.95 26.84
N VAL A 596 37.83 -65.16 26.77
CA VAL A 596 37.29 -64.15 27.71
C VAL A 596 37.80 -62.69 27.61
N TRP A 597 36.88 -61.75 27.90
CA TRP A 597 36.96 -60.27 27.91
C TRP A 597 36.91 -59.64 26.50
N ARG A 598 35.78 -59.13 25.96
CA ARG A 598 34.66 -58.35 26.55
C ARG A 598 35.11 -57.07 27.27
N LEU A 599 35.33 -56.02 26.48
CA LEU A 599 34.48 -54.82 26.50
C LEU A 599 34.46 -54.20 25.09
#